data_AF-A0A2M6ZK06-F1
#
_entry.id   AF-A0A2M6ZK06-F1
#
_cell.length_a   1.000
_cell.length_b   1.000
_cell.length_c   1.000
_cell.angle_alpha   90.00
_cell.angle_beta   90.00
_cell.angle_gamma   90.00
#
_symmetry.space_group_name_H-M   'P 1'
#
loop_
_entity.id
_entity.type
_entity.pdbx_description
1 polymer ?
#
loop_
_entity_poly.entity_id
_entity_poly.type
_entity_poly.pdbx_seq_one_letter_code
_entity_poly.pdbx_strand_id
1 'polypeptide(L)'
;MENQKKFAAVILGGGIAGISAALELARLGQEVALVEKTPFFGGRAANFCCKATDACQQCGACLVDDRLKALFQEPRITLLPHAELTGCSRDNGLFRLVLRQQPEVINPERCVDCGLCYEECPAADQGAILTTGVTQNHPRYAVNPGACLYFQDGSCQVCQQICPPTAKAIDLTRPAKTLELTAAAVVVATGYRPSDPKCRPHYGYGRLPQVVAGFELEERLRNGTGPGG
;
A
#
# COMPACT_ATOMS: atom_id res chain seq x y z
N MET A 1 23.84 22.88 0.31
CA MET A 1 23.63 21.60 1.02
C MET A 1 22.16 21.55 1.35
N GLU A 2 21.43 20.72 0.63
CA GLU A 2 19.98 20.59 0.78
C GLU A 2 19.67 20.06 2.19
N ASN A 3 18.73 20.70 2.87
CA ASN A 3 18.42 20.44 4.27
C ASN A 3 17.82 19.03 4.40
N GLN A 4 18.64 18.00 4.62
CA GLN A 4 18.17 16.63 4.77
C GLN A 4 17.24 16.54 5.98
N LYS A 5 15.96 16.27 5.72
CA LYS A 5 14.94 16.15 6.76
C LYS A 5 15.31 15.01 7.70
N LYS A 6 15.53 15.35 8.97
CA LYS A 6 15.94 14.40 10.02
C LYS A 6 14.72 13.94 10.79
N PHE A 7 14.47 12.63 10.78
CA PHE A 7 13.37 12.00 11.49
C PHE A 7 13.82 11.43 12.84
N ALA A 8 12.92 11.39 13.81
CA ALA A 8 13.14 10.63 15.04
C ALA A 8 13.22 9.13 14.71
N ALA A 9 12.30 8.64 13.88
CA ALA A 9 12.31 7.27 13.39
C ALA A 9 11.81 7.18 11.94
N VAL A 10 12.32 6.18 11.22
CA VAL A 10 11.75 5.73 9.96
C VAL A 10 11.19 4.33 10.16
N ILE A 11 9.91 4.15 9.84
CA ILE A 11 9.18 2.89 9.98
C ILE A 11 9.08 2.24 8.59
N LEU A 12 9.58 1.01 8.48
CA LEU A 12 9.56 0.23 7.24
C LEU A 12 8.39 -0.76 7.28
N GLY A 13 7.36 -0.50 6.48
CA GLY A 13 6.15 -1.32 6.36
C GLY A 13 4.90 -0.59 6.86
N GLY A 14 3.99 -0.29 5.94
CA GLY A 14 2.71 0.37 6.16
C GLY A 14 1.58 -0.56 6.61
N GLY A 15 1.90 -1.72 7.20
CA GLY A 15 0.90 -2.60 7.82
C GLY A 15 0.44 -2.10 9.19
N ILE A 16 -0.55 -2.77 9.80
CA ILE A 16 -1.11 -2.37 11.10
C ILE A 16 -0.06 -2.15 12.20
N ALA A 17 1.01 -2.95 12.23
CA ALA A 17 2.11 -2.80 13.18
C ALA A 17 2.88 -1.48 12.95
N GLY A 18 3.25 -1.18 11.71
CA GLY A 18 3.98 0.04 11.36
C GLY A 18 3.12 1.29 11.50
N ILE A 19 1.84 1.23 11.11
CA ILE A 19 0.86 2.30 11.32
C ILE A 19 0.73 2.61 12.81
N SER A 20 0.57 1.58 13.65
CA SER A 20 0.46 1.77 15.09
C SER A 20 1.72 2.37 15.69
N ALA A 21 2.90 1.90 15.28
CA ALA A 21 4.18 2.46 15.74
C ALA A 21 4.33 3.94 15.33
N ALA A 22 3.97 4.29 14.09
CA ALA A 22 4.05 5.66 13.60
C ALA A 22 3.09 6.59 14.37
N LEU A 23 1.85 6.16 14.60
CA LEU A 23 0.85 6.94 15.34
C LEU A 23 1.26 7.15 16.81
N GLU A 24 1.78 6.13 17.50
CA GLU A 24 2.22 6.29 18.89
C GLU A 24 3.46 7.19 18.99
N LEU A 25 4.40 7.11 18.04
CA LEU A 25 5.53 8.04 17.99
C LEU A 25 5.09 9.48 17.72
N ALA A 26 4.16 9.68 16.78
CA ALA A 26 3.58 10.99 16.49
C ALA A 26 2.82 11.56 17.69
N ARG A 27 2.09 10.72 18.43
CA ARG A 27 1.42 11.08 19.69
C ARG A 27 2.40 11.55 20.77
N LEU A 28 3.62 10.98 20.80
CA LEU A 28 4.72 11.44 21.65
C LEU A 28 5.46 12.67 21.09
N GLY A 29 4.89 13.33 20.08
CA GLY A 29 5.42 14.55 19.49
C GLY A 29 6.59 14.36 18.53
N GLN A 30 6.88 13.13 18.11
CA GLN A 30 8.01 12.84 17.22
C GLN A 30 7.63 12.96 15.74
N GLU A 31 8.51 13.57 14.94
CA GLU A 31 8.40 13.51 13.47
C GLU A 31 8.97 12.19 12.94
N VAL A 32 8.16 11.47 12.17
CA VAL A 32 8.51 10.15 11.64
C VAL A 32 8.18 10.03 10.17
N ALA A 33 8.85 9.10 9.47
CA ALA A 33 8.46 8.69 8.13
C ALA A 33 7.95 7.26 8.15
N LEU A 34 6.84 7.00 7.44
CA LEU A 34 6.29 5.67 7.24
C LEU A 34 6.46 5.28 5.76
N VAL A 35 7.30 4.29 5.52
CA VAL A 35 7.66 3.79 4.19
C VAL A 35 6.84 2.53 3.89
N GLU A 36 6.13 2.52 2.76
CA GLU A 36 5.34 1.38 2.31
C GLU A 36 5.71 0.98 0.89
N LYS A 37 6.00 -0.31 0.69
CA LYS A 37 6.49 -0.85 -0.59
C LYS A 37 5.41 -0.80 -1.67
N THR A 38 4.17 -1.07 -1.30
CA THR A 38 3.01 -0.99 -2.19
C THR A 38 2.47 0.45 -2.21
N PRO A 39 1.59 0.81 -3.15
CA PRO A 39 0.99 2.14 -3.14
C PRO A 39 -0.04 2.36 -2.01
N PHE A 40 -0.41 1.32 -1.24
CA PHE A 40 -1.51 1.39 -0.28
C PHE A 40 -1.06 0.98 1.12
N PHE A 41 -1.57 1.69 2.13
CA PHE A 41 -1.35 1.37 3.54
C PHE A 41 -2.41 0.38 4.06
N GLY A 42 -2.09 -0.29 5.16
CA GLY A 42 -2.94 -1.23 5.89
C GLY A 42 -2.35 -2.64 5.96
N GLY A 43 -1.56 -3.03 4.96
CA GLY A 43 -0.97 -4.36 4.84
C GLY A 43 -2.01 -5.47 4.81
N ARG A 44 -1.67 -6.67 5.28
CA ARG A 44 -2.58 -7.83 5.23
C ARG A 44 -3.84 -7.67 6.07
N ALA A 45 -3.74 -6.95 7.19
CA ALA A 45 -4.88 -6.77 8.09
C ALA A 45 -6.03 -6.04 7.39
N ALA A 46 -5.70 -5.14 6.45
CA ALA A 46 -6.67 -4.42 5.64
C ALA A 46 -7.48 -5.33 4.71
N ASN A 47 -7.03 -6.57 4.48
CA ASN A 47 -7.69 -7.57 3.64
C ASN A 47 -8.55 -8.56 4.42
N PHE A 48 -8.52 -8.57 5.76
CA PHE A 48 -9.35 -9.47 6.56
C PHE A 48 -10.82 -9.08 6.54
N CYS A 49 -11.71 -10.02 6.30
CA CYS A 49 -13.15 -9.76 6.31
C CYS A 49 -13.67 -9.69 7.76
N CYS A 50 -14.83 -9.04 7.94
CA CYS A 50 -15.52 -9.08 9.22
C CYS A 50 -15.84 -10.53 9.60
N LYS A 51 -15.60 -10.88 10.88
CA LYS A 51 -15.93 -12.20 11.45
C LYS A 51 -17.16 -12.17 12.35
N ALA A 52 -17.94 -11.10 12.27
CA ALA A 52 -19.24 -11.08 12.94
C ALA A 52 -20.13 -12.16 12.32
N THR A 53 -20.81 -12.90 13.19
CA THR A 53 -21.92 -13.77 12.83
C THR A 53 -23.21 -13.03 13.19
N ASP A 54 -23.91 -13.46 14.23
CA ASP A 54 -25.07 -12.77 14.79
C ASP A 54 -24.68 -11.60 15.71
N ALA A 55 -23.41 -11.57 16.13
CA ALA A 55 -22.85 -10.52 16.99
C ALA A 55 -21.38 -10.23 16.64
N CYS A 56 -20.91 -9.05 17.04
CA CYS A 56 -19.52 -8.64 16.91
C CYS A 56 -18.59 -9.58 17.69
N GLN A 57 -17.58 -10.13 17.01
CA GLN A 57 -16.58 -11.03 17.60
C GLN A 57 -15.26 -10.33 17.96
N GLN A 58 -15.20 -8.99 17.90
CA GLN A 58 -14.00 -8.20 18.18
C GLN A 58 -12.74 -8.66 17.41
N CYS A 59 -12.93 -9.17 16.18
CA CYS A 59 -11.86 -9.71 15.34
C CYS A 59 -10.81 -8.68 14.87
N GLY A 60 -11.05 -7.39 15.08
CA GLY A 60 -10.12 -6.32 14.72
C GLY A 60 -10.09 -5.93 13.24
N ALA A 61 -10.81 -6.64 12.36
CA ALA A 61 -10.81 -6.36 10.91
C ALA A 61 -11.22 -4.90 10.59
N CYS A 62 -12.27 -4.39 11.24
CA CYS A 62 -12.74 -3.02 11.07
C CYS A 62 -11.82 -1.95 11.70
N LEU A 63 -10.99 -2.33 12.68
CA LEU A 63 -10.13 -1.36 13.39
C LEU A 63 -8.98 -0.86 12.52
N VAL A 64 -8.64 -1.58 11.46
CA VAL A 64 -7.59 -1.17 10.50
C VAL A 64 -8.01 0.13 9.80
N ASP A 65 -9.28 0.25 9.42
CA ASP A 65 -9.79 1.46 8.76
C ASP A 65 -9.72 2.68 9.68
N ASP A 66 -10.03 2.52 10.97
CA ASP A 66 -9.93 3.62 11.93
C ASP A 66 -8.47 4.06 12.16
N ARG A 67 -7.53 3.12 12.13
CA ARG A 67 -6.10 3.46 12.19
C ARG A 67 -5.61 4.14 10.91
N LEU A 68 -6.12 3.77 9.75
CA LEU A 68 -5.81 4.45 8.49
C LEU A 68 -6.38 5.88 8.44
N LYS A 69 -7.61 6.10 8.92
CA LYS A 69 -8.17 7.45 9.09
C LYS A 69 -7.23 8.33 9.91
N ALA A 70 -6.82 7.84 11.08
CA ALA A 70 -5.91 8.56 11.96
C ALA A 70 -4.55 8.82 11.28
N LEU A 71 -4.01 7.85 10.54
CA LEU A 71 -2.75 7.97 9.82
C LEU A 71 -2.77 9.11 8.80
N PHE A 72 -3.79 9.17 7.94
CA PHE A 72 -3.88 10.19 6.88
C PHE A 72 -4.15 11.60 7.42
N GLN A 73 -4.61 11.71 8.67
CA GLN A 73 -4.88 12.99 9.33
C GLN A 73 -3.71 13.48 10.20
N GLU A 74 -2.64 12.70 10.36
CA GLU A 74 -1.54 13.04 11.27
C GLU A 74 -0.39 13.77 10.54
N PRO A 75 -0.21 15.08 10.74
CA PRO A 75 0.80 15.87 10.03
C PRO A 75 2.24 15.56 10.41
N ARG A 76 2.51 14.93 11.56
CA ARG A 76 3.88 14.54 11.97
C ARG A 76 4.40 13.30 11.26
N ILE A 77 3.54 12.56 10.55
CA ILE A 77 3.91 11.36 9.82
C ILE A 77 4.08 11.71 8.34
N THR A 78 5.30 11.66 7.85
CA THR A 78 5.56 11.72 6.40
C THR A 78 5.27 10.36 5.79
N LEU A 79 4.23 10.27 4.96
CA LEU A 79 3.84 9.04 4.26
C LEU A 79 4.63 8.90 2.96
N LEU A 80 5.26 7.75 2.77
CA LEU A 80 6.05 7.41 1.58
C LEU A 80 5.51 6.11 0.97
N PRO A 81 4.38 6.17 0.24
CA PRO A 81 3.83 5.02 -0.45
C PRO A 81 4.69 4.66 -1.67
N HIS A 82 4.57 3.43 -2.11
CA HIS A 82 5.25 2.91 -3.29
C HIS A 82 6.78 3.10 -3.25
N ALA A 83 7.35 3.05 -2.05
CA ALA A 83 8.75 3.28 -1.76
C ALA A 83 9.39 2.06 -1.09
N GLU A 84 10.57 1.66 -1.58
CA GLU A 84 11.32 0.53 -1.07
C GLU A 84 12.73 0.95 -0.64
N LEU A 85 13.17 0.45 0.51
CA LEU A 85 14.53 0.66 1.00
C LEU A 85 15.52 -0.12 0.12
N THR A 86 16.46 0.59 -0.50
CA THR A 86 17.50 0.01 -1.35
C THR A 86 18.88 0.05 -0.71
N GLY A 87 19.09 0.93 0.27
CA GLY A 87 20.34 1.03 1.00
C GLY A 87 20.15 1.55 2.42
N CYS A 88 20.91 0.99 3.36
CA CYS A 88 20.95 1.45 4.74
C CYS A 88 22.40 1.46 5.22
N SER A 89 22.83 2.59 5.75
CA SER A 89 24.09 2.71 6.46
C SER A 89 23.87 3.44 7.77
N ARG A 90 24.86 3.36 8.66
CA ARG A 90 24.84 4.06 9.94
C ARG A 90 26.14 4.82 10.12
N ASP A 91 26.04 6.11 10.36
CA ASP A 91 27.17 6.99 10.62
C ASP A 91 26.84 7.97 11.75
N ASN A 92 27.80 8.23 12.63
CA ASN A 92 27.66 9.14 13.77
C ASN A 92 26.37 8.93 14.59
N GLY A 93 25.98 7.67 14.80
CA GLY A 93 24.80 7.28 15.57
C GLY A 93 23.45 7.40 14.82
N LEU A 94 23.43 7.99 13.63
CA LEU A 94 22.24 8.15 12.78
C LEU A 94 22.23 7.13 11.64
N PHE A 95 21.03 6.71 11.25
CA PHE A 95 20.80 5.93 10.05
C PHE A 95 20.66 6.85 8.84
N ARG A 96 21.33 6.48 7.74
CA ARG A 96 21.09 7.03 6.41
C ARG A 96 20.42 5.94 5.57
N LEU A 97 19.22 6.25 5.08
CA LEU A 97 18.37 5.35 4.33
C LEU A 97 18.20 5.88 2.91
N VAL A 98 18.44 5.02 1.93
CA VAL A 98 18.21 5.32 0.52
C VAL A 98 16.96 4.55 0.10
N LEU A 99 15.94 5.28 -0.34
CA LEU A 99 14.67 4.73 -0.81
C LEU A 99 14.55 4.93 -2.32
N ARG A 100 14.02 3.92 -3.00
CA ARG A 100 13.52 4.04 -4.37
C ARG A 100 12.00 4.15 -4.31
N GLN A 101 11.47 5.30 -4.70
CA GLN A 101 10.03 5.53 -4.82
C GLN A 101 9.61 5.48 -6.28
N GLN A 102 8.56 4.72 -6.56
CA GLN A 102 7.98 4.63 -7.89
C GLN A 102 7.23 5.92 -8.27
N PRO A 103 6.95 6.14 -9.57
CA PRO A 103 6.16 7.28 -10.03
C PRO A 103 4.82 7.44 -9.30
N GLU A 104 4.64 8.56 -8.61
CA GLU A 104 3.37 8.95 -7.97
C GLU A 104 2.46 9.67 -8.98
N VAL A 105 2.01 8.92 -9.98
CA VAL A 105 1.29 9.48 -11.14
C VAL A 105 -0.10 10.02 -10.83
N ILE A 106 -0.79 9.49 -9.81
CA ILE A 106 -2.12 9.96 -9.40
C ILE A 106 -1.95 10.90 -8.22
N ASN A 107 -2.40 12.14 -8.38
CA ASN A 107 -2.34 13.13 -7.33
C ASN A 107 -3.46 12.88 -6.28
N PRO A 108 -3.12 12.59 -5.00
CA PRO A 108 -4.09 12.42 -3.92
C PRO A 108 -5.00 13.62 -3.73
N GLU A 109 -4.54 14.85 -3.92
CA GLU A 109 -5.36 16.05 -3.64
C GLU A 109 -6.41 16.32 -4.71
N ARG A 110 -6.28 15.67 -5.87
CA ARG A 110 -7.11 15.92 -7.06
C ARG A 110 -7.95 14.74 -7.46
N CYS A 111 -7.58 13.53 -7.05
CA CYS A 111 -8.31 12.34 -7.41
C CYS A 111 -9.70 12.36 -6.78
N VAL A 112 -10.70 11.84 -7.49
CA VAL A 112 -12.08 11.72 -6.99
C VAL A 112 -12.54 10.26 -6.92
N ASP A 113 -11.60 9.32 -7.01
CA ASP A 113 -11.83 7.87 -6.96
C ASP A 113 -12.90 7.33 -7.92
N CYS A 114 -13.10 7.99 -9.07
CA CYS A 114 -14.14 7.62 -10.04
C CYS A 114 -13.95 6.28 -10.75
N GLY A 115 -12.76 5.67 -10.72
CA GLY A 115 -12.52 4.34 -11.32
C GLY A 115 -12.27 4.29 -12.83
N LEU A 116 -12.54 5.37 -13.58
CA LEU A 116 -12.36 5.40 -15.03
C LEU A 116 -10.95 5.01 -15.49
N CYS A 117 -9.91 5.36 -14.72
CA CYS A 117 -8.54 5.00 -15.05
C CYS A 117 -8.27 3.49 -14.98
N TYR A 118 -9.01 2.76 -14.14
CA TYR A 118 -8.95 1.31 -14.01
C TYR A 118 -9.80 0.64 -15.09
N GLU A 119 -11.05 1.09 -15.25
CA GLU A 119 -12.03 0.51 -16.18
C GLU A 119 -11.58 0.61 -17.64
N GLU A 120 -10.99 1.73 -18.04
CA GLU A 120 -10.58 2.00 -19.42
C GLU A 120 -9.12 1.61 -19.69
N CYS A 121 -8.41 1.02 -18.72
CA CYS A 121 -7.01 0.67 -18.95
C CYS A 121 -6.88 -0.57 -19.85
N PRO A 122 -6.23 -0.47 -21.02
CA PRO A 122 -6.07 -1.62 -21.93
C PRO A 122 -5.19 -2.75 -21.37
N ALA A 123 -4.48 -2.50 -20.27
CA ALA A 123 -3.65 -3.47 -19.56
C ALA A 123 -4.14 -3.70 -18.13
N ALA A 124 -5.42 -3.41 -17.82
CA ALA A 124 -6.02 -3.64 -16.51
C ALA A 124 -5.86 -5.11 -16.07
N ASP A 125 -6.17 -6.06 -16.96
CA ASP A 125 -6.05 -7.51 -16.71
C ASP A 125 -4.61 -7.98 -16.48
N GLN A 126 -3.63 -7.17 -16.87
CA GLN A 126 -2.20 -7.41 -16.65
C GLN A 126 -1.71 -6.76 -15.35
N GLY A 127 -2.60 -6.09 -14.60
CA GLY A 127 -2.28 -5.40 -13.35
C GLY A 127 -1.58 -4.05 -13.55
N ALA A 128 -1.84 -3.37 -14.67
CA ALA A 128 -1.30 -2.02 -14.93
C ALA A 128 -1.85 -0.96 -13.96
N ILE A 129 -3.06 -1.15 -13.47
CA ILE A 129 -3.68 -0.33 -12.44
C ILE A 129 -3.92 -1.19 -11.20
N LEU A 130 -3.32 -0.79 -10.10
CA LEU A 130 -3.49 -1.38 -8.79
C LEU A 130 -4.70 -0.72 -8.11
N THR A 131 -5.49 -1.52 -7.42
CA THR A 131 -6.65 -1.05 -6.66
C THR A 131 -6.57 -1.52 -5.22
N THR A 132 -7.28 -0.81 -4.35
CA THR A 132 -7.49 -1.24 -2.97
C THR A 132 -8.96 -1.26 -2.61
N GLY A 133 -9.36 -2.33 -1.92
CA GLY A 133 -10.69 -2.46 -1.31
C GLY A 133 -10.84 -1.64 -0.03
N VAL A 134 -9.75 -1.01 0.44
CA VAL A 134 -9.72 -0.22 1.66
C VAL A 134 -10.10 1.22 1.35
N THR A 135 -11.27 1.66 1.81
CA THR A 135 -11.86 2.96 1.46
C THR A 135 -11.10 4.16 2.01
N GLN A 136 -10.25 3.94 3.01
CA GLN A 136 -9.46 5.01 3.62
C GLN A 136 -8.20 5.38 2.83
N ASN A 137 -7.73 4.51 1.93
CA ASN A 137 -6.63 4.86 1.04
C ASN A 137 -7.15 5.80 -0.05
N HIS A 138 -6.60 7.01 -0.10
CA HIS A 138 -6.90 7.98 -1.14
C HIS A 138 -5.60 8.45 -1.82
N PRO A 139 -5.43 8.23 -3.14
CA PRO A 139 -6.37 7.60 -4.07
C PRO A 139 -6.51 6.09 -3.84
N ARG A 140 -7.65 5.51 -4.28
CA ARG A 140 -7.88 4.06 -4.29
C ARG A 140 -7.22 3.32 -5.46
N TYR A 141 -6.54 4.07 -6.31
CA TYR A 141 -5.92 3.61 -7.55
C TYR A 141 -4.46 4.02 -7.59
N ALA A 142 -3.62 3.19 -8.19
CA ALA A 142 -2.23 3.53 -8.50
C ALA A 142 -1.80 2.85 -9.79
N VAL A 143 -0.84 3.43 -10.50
CA VAL A 143 -0.25 2.77 -11.68
C VAL A 143 0.89 1.86 -11.22
N ASN A 144 0.94 0.67 -11.79
CA ASN A 144 2.06 -0.25 -11.70
C ASN A 144 2.98 -0.05 -12.92
N PRO A 145 4.16 0.58 -12.77
CA PRO A 145 5.08 0.78 -13.89
C PRO A 145 5.52 -0.52 -14.56
N GLY A 146 5.54 -1.64 -13.82
CA GLY A 146 5.95 -2.95 -14.34
C GLY A 146 4.97 -3.56 -15.35
N ALA A 147 3.71 -3.13 -15.36
CA ALA A 147 2.66 -3.62 -16.26
C ALA A 147 2.02 -2.50 -17.12
N CYS A 148 2.36 -1.24 -16.85
CA CYS A 148 1.81 -0.10 -17.58
C CYS A 148 2.51 0.09 -18.92
N LEU A 149 1.75 0.04 -20.02
CA LEU A 149 2.27 0.23 -21.37
C LEU A 149 3.01 1.57 -21.55
N TYR A 150 2.53 2.67 -20.92
CA TYR A 150 3.27 3.95 -20.94
C TYR A 150 4.71 3.82 -20.44
N PHE A 151 4.90 3.13 -19.31
CA PHE A 151 6.22 2.98 -18.69
C PHE A 151 7.06 1.88 -19.33
N GLN A 152 6.44 0.96 -20.08
CA GLN A 152 7.12 -0.10 -20.80
C GLN A 152 7.63 0.37 -22.18
N ASP A 153 6.77 1.01 -22.99
CA ASP A 153 7.08 1.38 -24.38
C ASP A 153 6.58 2.77 -24.81
N GLY A 154 5.87 3.49 -23.94
CA GLY A 154 5.36 4.84 -24.21
C GLY A 154 4.07 4.89 -25.05
N SER A 155 3.48 3.75 -25.40
CA SER A 155 2.37 3.66 -26.36
C SER A 155 0.99 4.10 -25.82
N CYS A 156 0.83 4.20 -24.50
CA CYS A 156 -0.49 4.39 -23.87
C CYS A 156 -0.56 5.64 -23.01
N GLN A 157 -1.64 6.42 -23.11
CA GLN A 157 -1.93 7.55 -22.21
C GLN A 157 -3.41 7.59 -21.79
N VAL A 158 -4.14 6.48 -21.97
CA VAL A 158 -5.60 6.42 -21.83
C VAL A 158 -6.07 6.92 -20.47
N CYS A 159 -5.46 6.45 -19.38
CA CYS A 159 -5.85 6.85 -18.02
C CYS A 159 -5.68 8.37 -17.78
N GLN A 160 -4.65 9.00 -18.36
CA GLN A 160 -4.43 10.44 -18.25
C GLN A 160 -5.45 11.23 -19.10
N GLN A 161 -5.81 10.71 -20.28
CA GLN A 161 -6.76 11.35 -21.19
C GLN A 161 -8.20 11.27 -20.68
N ILE A 162 -8.59 10.14 -20.09
CA ILE A 162 -9.95 9.92 -19.56
C ILE A 162 -10.15 10.52 -18.17
N CYS A 163 -9.08 10.86 -17.46
CA CYS A 163 -9.17 11.49 -16.14
C CYS A 163 -10.05 12.76 -16.24
N PRO A 164 -11.15 12.87 -15.45
CA PRO A 164 -12.10 13.96 -15.60
C PRO A 164 -11.41 15.33 -15.62
N PRO A 165 -11.73 16.24 -16.55
CA PRO A 165 -11.05 17.54 -16.65
C PRO A 165 -11.14 18.37 -15.37
N THR A 166 -12.19 18.17 -14.57
CA THR A 166 -12.38 18.78 -13.25
C THR A 166 -11.34 18.31 -12.23
N ALA A 167 -10.99 17.03 -12.26
CA ALA A 167 -9.96 16.43 -11.41
C ALA A 167 -8.56 16.66 -11.99
N LYS A 168 -8.33 16.20 -13.23
CA LYS A 168 -7.02 16.16 -13.93
C LYS A 168 -5.90 15.73 -12.96
N ALA A 169 -6.15 14.59 -12.33
CA ALA A 169 -5.33 14.06 -11.24
C ALA A 169 -4.15 13.21 -11.71
N ILE A 170 -4.15 12.75 -12.97
CA ILE A 170 -3.15 11.80 -13.48
C ILE A 170 -2.11 12.55 -14.32
N ASP A 171 -0.84 12.34 -13.99
CA ASP A 171 0.34 12.83 -14.71
C ASP A 171 1.36 11.70 -14.83
N LEU A 172 1.39 11.07 -16.01
CA LEU A 172 2.27 9.96 -16.34
C LEU A 172 3.74 10.40 -16.48
N THR A 173 4.01 11.70 -16.63
CA THR A 173 5.38 12.22 -16.80
C THR A 173 6.15 12.31 -15.50
N ARG A 174 5.50 12.08 -14.35
CA ARG A 174 6.14 12.10 -13.03
C ARG A 174 7.20 11.00 -12.94
N PRO A 175 8.47 11.34 -12.63
CA PRO A 175 9.52 10.35 -12.58
C PRO A 175 9.50 9.55 -11.27
N ALA A 176 10.15 8.40 -11.29
CA ALA A 176 10.58 7.72 -10.07
C ALA A 176 11.59 8.61 -9.32
N LYS A 177 11.62 8.50 -7.99
CA LYS A 177 12.50 9.30 -7.15
C LYS A 177 13.44 8.41 -6.34
N THR A 178 14.67 8.87 -6.16
CA THR A 178 15.54 8.36 -5.12
C THR A 178 15.50 9.35 -3.97
N LEU A 179 15.09 8.89 -2.79
CA LEU A 179 15.00 9.70 -1.58
C LEU A 179 16.09 9.28 -0.61
N GLU A 180 16.71 10.26 0.04
CA GLU A 180 17.61 10.00 1.16
C GLU A 180 17.00 10.54 2.45
N LEU A 181 16.80 9.66 3.43
CA LEU A 181 16.29 10.01 4.75
C LEU A 181 17.36 9.77 5.81
N THR A 182 17.39 10.64 6.80
CA THR A 182 18.23 10.49 7.98
C THR A 182 17.37 10.29 9.22
N ALA A 183 17.66 9.29 10.05
CA ALA A 183 16.86 8.98 11.24
C ALA A 183 17.69 8.56 12.44
N ALA A 184 17.21 8.83 13.65
CA ALA A 184 17.85 8.34 14.88
C ALA A 184 17.57 6.84 15.12
N ALA A 185 16.39 6.36 14.72
CA ALA A 185 15.99 4.96 14.82
C ALA A 185 15.31 4.45 13.55
N VAL A 186 15.31 3.13 13.37
CA VAL A 186 14.57 2.44 12.31
C VAL A 186 13.70 1.35 12.94
N VAL A 187 12.42 1.31 12.58
CA VAL A 187 11.48 0.26 12.99
C VAL A 187 11.20 -0.63 11.80
N VAL A 188 11.45 -1.94 11.93
CA VAL A 188 11.15 -2.91 10.87
C VAL A 188 9.81 -3.57 11.15
N ALA A 189 8.82 -3.27 10.32
CA ALA A 189 7.42 -3.72 10.45
C ALA A 189 6.87 -4.25 9.11
N THR A 190 7.71 -4.98 8.35
CA THR A 190 7.43 -5.43 6.97
C THR A 190 6.43 -6.60 6.88
N GLY A 191 5.84 -7.01 8.00
CA GLY A 191 4.78 -8.00 8.06
C GLY A 191 5.26 -9.42 7.81
N TYR A 192 4.45 -10.20 7.09
CA TYR A 192 4.70 -11.62 6.83
C TYR A 192 4.15 -12.04 5.46
N ARG A 193 4.61 -13.21 4.99
CA ARG A 193 4.06 -13.91 3.83
C ARG A 193 3.44 -15.24 4.31
N PRO A 194 2.18 -15.55 3.98
CA PRO A 194 1.59 -16.85 4.21
C PRO A 194 2.46 -17.95 3.58
N SER A 195 2.55 -19.09 4.25
CA SER A 195 3.23 -20.26 3.70
C SER A 195 2.56 -20.70 2.41
N ASP A 196 3.35 -21.08 1.41
CA ASP A 196 2.83 -21.71 0.20
C ASP A 196 2.13 -23.04 0.56
N PRO A 197 0.82 -23.19 0.38
CA PRO A 197 0.12 -24.42 0.76
C PRO A 197 0.57 -25.64 -0.06
N LYS A 198 1.21 -25.43 -1.23
CA LYS A 198 1.77 -26.51 -2.06
C LYS A 198 2.90 -27.27 -1.36
N CYS A 199 3.51 -26.71 -0.31
CA CYS A 199 4.50 -27.43 0.49
C CYS A 199 3.90 -28.61 1.28
N ARG A 200 2.57 -28.71 1.37
CA ARG A 200 1.84 -29.81 2.00
C ARG A 200 0.89 -30.48 1.01
N PRO A 201 1.42 -31.25 0.03
CA PRO A 201 0.61 -31.79 -1.06
C PRO A 201 -0.50 -32.75 -0.60
N HIS A 202 -0.33 -33.39 0.57
CA HIS A 202 -1.34 -34.28 1.15
C HIS A 202 -2.64 -33.56 1.55
N TYR A 203 -2.64 -32.24 1.74
CA TYR A 203 -3.87 -31.45 1.94
C TYR A 203 -4.63 -31.18 0.63
N GLY A 204 -4.05 -31.47 -0.54
CA GLY A 204 -4.74 -31.41 -1.83
C GLY A 204 -4.94 -30.00 -2.40
N TYR A 205 -4.29 -28.97 -1.86
CA TYR A 205 -4.34 -27.61 -2.42
C TYR A 205 -3.87 -27.59 -3.88
N GLY A 206 -4.66 -26.97 -4.76
CA GLY A 206 -4.43 -26.96 -6.22
C GLY A 206 -4.84 -28.24 -6.97
N ARG A 207 -5.16 -29.33 -6.26
CA ARG A 207 -5.72 -30.58 -6.84
C ARG A 207 -7.22 -30.72 -6.56
N LEU A 208 -7.64 -30.38 -5.34
CA LEU A 208 -9.03 -30.45 -4.91
C LEU A 208 -9.64 -29.03 -5.01
N PRO A 209 -10.71 -28.83 -5.81
CA PRO A 209 -11.28 -27.49 -6.04
C PRO A 209 -11.72 -26.76 -4.76
N GLN A 210 -12.17 -27.51 -3.75
CA GLN A 210 -12.69 -26.98 -2.50
C GLN A 210 -11.64 -26.79 -1.40
N VAL A 211 -10.36 -27.03 -1.69
CA VAL A 211 -9.26 -26.76 -0.76
C VAL A 211 -8.68 -25.38 -1.04
N VAL A 212 -8.91 -24.46 -0.11
CA VAL A 212 -8.47 -23.07 -0.20
C VAL A 212 -7.55 -22.71 0.96
N ALA A 213 -6.64 -21.78 0.73
CA ALA A 213 -5.84 -21.20 1.79
C ALA A 213 -6.64 -20.19 2.61
N GLY A 214 -6.29 -20.00 3.87
CA GLY A 214 -7.00 -19.06 4.76
C GLY A 214 -7.08 -17.64 4.19
N PHE A 215 -6.00 -17.15 3.56
CA PHE A 215 -6.00 -15.80 2.96
C PHE A 215 -6.88 -15.71 1.70
N GLU A 216 -7.03 -16.80 0.93
CA GLU A 216 -7.94 -16.83 -0.22
C GLU A 216 -9.39 -16.83 0.27
N LEU A 217 -9.67 -17.50 1.39
CA LEU A 217 -10.98 -17.44 2.01
C LEU A 217 -11.33 -16.02 2.48
N GLU A 218 -10.39 -15.28 3.07
CA GLU A 218 -10.59 -13.86 3.42
C GLU A 218 -10.99 -13.02 2.20
N GLU A 219 -10.27 -13.20 1.09
CA GLU A 219 -10.51 -12.49 -0.17
C GLU A 219 -11.87 -12.85 -0.79
N ARG A 220 -12.19 -14.14 -0.85
CA ARG A 220 -13.49 -14.65 -1.32
C ARG A 220 -14.65 -14.06 -0.54
N LEU A 221 -14.58 -14.13 0.80
CA LEU A 221 -15.63 -13.58 1.68
C LEU A 221 -15.78 -12.06 1.52
N ARG A 222 -14.67 -11.33 1.35
CA ARG A 222 -14.69 -9.89 1.10
C ARG A 222 -15.33 -9.52 -0.24
N ASN A 223 -15.09 -10.33 -1.27
CA ASN A 223 -15.63 -10.13 -2.62
C ASN A 223 -17.05 -10.69 -2.78
N GLY A 224 -17.64 -11.27 -1.72
CA GLY A 224 -18.97 -11.86 -1.77
C GLY A 224 -19.04 -13.18 -2.53
N THR A 225 -17.91 -13.78 -2.90
CA THR A 225 -17.85 -15.10 -3.53
C THR A 225 -17.73 -16.16 -2.43
N GLY A 226 -18.75 -17.01 -2.30
CA GLY A 226 -18.72 -18.10 -1.32
C GLY A 226 -17.66 -19.15 -1.68
N PRO A 227 -17.35 -20.09 -0.78
CA PRO A 227 -16.47 -21.21 -1.10
C PRO A 227 -17.01 -22.15 -2.20
N GLY A 228 -18.19 -21.88 -2.78
CA GLY A 228 -18.81 -22.67 -3.85
C GLY A 228 -18.86 -22.03 -5.25
N GLY A 229 -18.30 -20.82 -5.43
CA GLY A 229 -18.47 -20.01 -6.65
C GLY A 229 -19.37 -18.81 -6.39
#